data_AF-A0A9Q3K7E8-F1
#
_entry.id   AF-A0A9Q3K7E8-F1
#
_cell.length_a   1.000
_cell.length_b   1.000
_cell.length_c   1.000
_cell.angle_alpha   90.00
_cell.angle_beta   90.00
_cell.angle_gamma   90.00
#
_symmetry.space_group_name_H-M   'P 1'
#
loop_
_entity.id
_entity.type
_entity.pdbx_description
1 polymer ?
#
loop_
_entity_poly.entity_id
_entity_poly.type
_entity_poly.pdbx_seq_one_letter_code
_entity_poly.pdbx_strand_id
1 'polypeptide(L)'
;MVIKREVKNPEKDFFIGDQPKEAEVNQELTEKMKEKFISVLFIYKDAFETDKEPLGAITGHELDIILNVEKPYPPLLRRPVYPASPRAREALEVHIKELMDLGILRKVGHNEQVE
;
A
#
# COMPACT_ATOMS: atom_id res chain seq x y z
N MET A 1 -13.36 12.45 -42.32
CA MET A 1 -13.79 12.29 -40.92
C MET A 1 -13.49 10.84 -40.52
N VAL A 2 -12.33 10.61 -39.90
CA VAL A 2 -11.91 9.25 -39.52
C VAL A 2 -12.60 8.94 -38.20
N ILE A 3 -13.65 8.13 -38.24
CA ILE A 3 -14.27 7.53 -37.06
C ILE A 3 -13.20 6.59 -36.50
N LYS A 4 -12.44 7.03 -35.50
CA LYS A 4 -11.60 6.15 -34.70
C LYS A 4 -12.54 5.16 -34.05
N ARG A 5 -12.56 3.91 -34.56
CA ARG A 5 -13.23 2.80 -33.90
C ARG A 5 -12.68 2.74 -32.48
N GLU A 6 -13.55 2.87 -31.48
CA GLU A 6 -13.18 2.58 -30.10
C GLU A 6 -12.75 1.12 -30.05
N VAL A 7 -11.45 0.93 -29.92
CA VAL A 7 -10.87 -0.40 -29.75
C VAL A 7 -11.31 -0.86 -28.38
N LYS A 8 -12.15 -1.90 -28.32
CA LYS A 8 -12.48 -2.58 -27.06
C LYS A 8 -11.19 -2.92 -26.34
N ASN A 9 -10.98 -2.32 -25.19
CA ASN A 9 -9.86 -2.65 -24.32
C ASN A 9 -10.36 -3.63 -23.26
N PRO A 10 -10.06 -4.93 -23.37
CA PRO A 10 -10.54 -5.94 -22.42
C PRO A 10 -10.05 -5.66 -20.99
N GLU A 11 -8.92 -4.98 -20.83
CA GLU A 11 -8.38 -4.58 -19.53
C GLU A 11 -9.22 -3.48 -18.87
N LYS A 12 -9.75 -2.54 -19.67
CA LYS A 12 -10.64 -1.48 -19.19
C LYS A 12 -11.99 -2.05 -18.78
N ASP A 13 -12.50 -3.03 -19.53
CA ASP A 13 -13.75 -3.73 -19.20
C ASP A 13 -13.60 -4.52 -17.88
N PHE A 14 -12.44 -5.14 -17.66
CA PHE A 14 -12.10 -5.77 -16.38
C PHE A 14 -11.99 -4.74 -15.24
N PHE A 15 -11.29 -3.62 -15.47
CA PHE A 15 -11.15 -2.54 -14.49
C PHE A 15 -12.51 -2.02 -14.03
N ILE A 16 -13.44 -1.75 -14.96
CA ILE A 16 -14.81 -1.32 -14.66
C ILE A 16 -15.58 -2.40 -13.87
N GLY A 17 -15.32 -3.67 -14.17
CA GLY A 17 -15.97 -4.80 -13.55
C GLY A 17 -15.43 -5.18 -12.17
N ASP A 18 -14.29 -4.66 -11.73
CA ASP A 18 -13.65 -5.07 -10.47
C ASP A 18 -13.63 -3.91 -9.47
N GLN A 19 -13.13 -2.75 -9.88
CA GLN A 19 -12.77 -1.65 -8.97
C GLN A 19 -13.92 -0.65 -8.70
N PRO A 20 -14.60 -0.07 -9.71
CA PRO A 20 -15.64 0.93 -9.47
C PRO A 20 -17.02 0.32 -9.21
N LYS A 21 -17.16 -1.01 -9.08
CA LYS A 21 -18.45 -1.65 -8.78
C LYS A 21 -19.02 -1.23 -7.42
N GLU A 22 -18.13 -1.00 -6.46
CA GLU A 22 -18.49 -0.54 -5.11
C GLU A 22 -18.45 0.99 -4.99
N ALA A 23 -18.05 1.70 -6.05
CA ALA A 23 -17.90 3.14 -6.02
C ALA A 23 -19.25 3.85 -6.23
N GLU A 24 -19.61 4.72 -5.30
CA GLU A 24 -20.74 5.63 -5.48
C GLU A 24 -20.33 6.79 -6.39
N VAL A 25 -20.85 6.79 -7.62
CA VAL A 25 -20.66 7.87 -8.59
C VAL A 25 -21.89 8.78 -8.55
N ASN A 26 -21.66 10.10 -8.58
CA ASN A 26 -22.75 11.09 -8.58
C ASN A 26 -23.80 10.77 -9.67
N GLN A 27 -25.07 10.70 -9.25
CA GLN A 27 -26.21 10.36 -10.09
C GLN A 27 -26.54 11.42 -11.15
N GLU A 28 -26.10 12.67 -10.94
CA GLU A 28 -26.30 13.78 -11.87
C GLU A 28 -25.40 13.71 -13.11
N LEU A 29 -24.41 12.81 -13.12
CA LEU A 29 -23.51 12.64 -14.26
C LEU A 29 -24.21 11.94 -15.43
N THR A 30 -24.16 12.56 -16.61
CA THR A 30 -24.57 11.91 -17.86
C THR A 30 -23.68 10.72 -18.20
N GLU A 31 -24.18 9.77 -18.98
CA GLU A 31 -23.42 8.57 -19.39
C GLU A 31 -22.08 8.91 -20.04
N LYS A 32 -22.06 9.91 -20.93
CA LYS A 32 -20.82 10.40 -21.56
C LYS A 32 -19.79 10.94 -20.56
N MET A 33 -20.26 11.57 -19.49
CA MET A 33 -19.37 12.08 -18.44
C MET A 33 -18.82 10.93 -17.60
N LYS A 34 -19.64 9.92 -17.29
CA LYS A 34 -19.19 8.71 -16.59
C LYS A 34 -18.15 7.95 -17.41
N GLU A 35 -18.36 7.79 -18.71
CA GLU A 35 -17.39 7.15 -19.61
C GLU A 35 -16.05 7.91 -19.63
N LYS A 36 -16.11 9.24 -19.73
CA LYS A 36 -14.90 10.08 -19.70
C LYS A 36 -14.18 9.98 -18.36
N PHE A 37 -14.93 10.01 -17.26
CA PHE A 37 -14.39 9.87 -15.90
C PHE A 37 -13.69 8.52 -15.70
N ILE A 38 -14.36 7.41 -16.03
CA ILE A 38 -13.78 6.06 -15.98
C ILE A 38 -12.55 5.96 -16.86
N SER A 39 -12.55 6.61 -18.02
CA SER A 39 -11.39 6.64 -18.91
C SER A 39 -10.19 7.32 -18.25
N VAL A 40 -10.41 8.43 -17.54
CA VAL A 40 -9.34 9.12 -16.78
C VAL A 40 -8.83 8.23 -15.65
N LEU A 41 -9.73 7.62 -14.86
CA LEU A 41 -9.34 6.69 -13.79
C LEU A 41 -8.50 5.53 -14.33
N PHE A 42 -8.91 4.95 -15.46
CA PHE A 42 -8.16 3.86 -16.08
C PHE A 42 -6.78 4.30 -16.59
N ILE A 43 -6.68 5.51 -17.18
CA ILE A 43 -5.41 6.07 -17.67
C ILE A 43 -4.41 6.26 -16.53
N TYR A 44 -4.90 6.68 -15.35
CA TYR A 44 -4.07 6.97 -14.18
C TYR A 44 -4.19 5.91 -13.08
N LYS A 45 -4.61 4.68 -13.40
CA LYS A 45 -4.90 3.64 -12.41
C LYS A 45 -3.72 3.35 -11.48
N ASP A 46 -2.49 3.42 -12.01
CA ASP A 46 -1.25 3.16 -11.26
C ASP A 46 -0.84 4.34 -10.34
N ALA A 47 -1.53 5.48 -10.43
CA ALA A 47 -1.31 6.61 -9.52
C ALA A 47 -2.15 6.52 -8.23
N PHE A 48 -3.06 5.55 -8.15
CA PHE A 48 -3.91 5.33 -6.99
C PHE A 48 -3.37 4.15 -6.17
N GLU A 49 -3.46 4.29 -4.84
CA GLU A 49 -3.09 3.21 -3.92
C GLU A 49 -4.06 2.02 -4.10
N THR A 50 -3.52 0.81 -4.22
CA THR A 50 -4.28 -0.42 -4.21
C THR A 50 -3.85 -1.31 -3.05
N ASP A 51 -4.71 -2.23 -2.65
CA ASP A 51 -4.45 -3.26 -1.64
C ASP A 51 -3.33 -4.26 -2.03
N LYS A 52 -2.89 -4.23 -3.28
CA LYS A 52 -1.95 -5.20 -3.86
C LYS A 52 -0.52 -4.66 -4.00
N GLU A 53 -0.33 -3.35 -3.89
CA GLU A 53 0.98 -2.74 -4.06
C GLU A 53 1.62 -2.44 -2.69
N PRO A 54 2.91 -2.79 -2.49
CA PRO A 54 3.57 -2.54 -1.23
C PRO A 54 3.73 -1.05 -0.99
N LEU A 55 3.13 -0.57 0.10
CA LEU A 55 3.27 0.80 0.56
C LEU A 55 4.75 1.17 0.76
N GLY A 56 5.21 2.20 0.06
CA GLY A 56 6.46 2.89 0.39
C GLY A 56 7.76 2.16 0.02
N ALA A 57 7.72 1.08 -0.75
CA ALA A 57 8.91 0.40 -1.27
C ALA A 57 9.55 1.16 -2.46
N ILE A 58 9.72 2.48 -2.32
CA ILE A 58 10.37 3.30 -3.35
C ILE A 58 11.87 3.08 -3.25
N THR A 59 12.40 2.26 -4.16
CA THR A 59 13.83 2.01 -4.33
C THR A 59 14.59 3.33 -4.54
N GLY A 60 15.70 3.53 -3.82
CA GLY A 60 16.53 4.73 -3.94
C GLY A 60 16.27 5.80 -2.88
N HIS A 61 15.34 5.57 -1.96
CA HIS A 61 15.07 6.43 -0.80
C HIS A 61 15.45 5.76 0.53
N GLU A 62 16.40 4.83 0.51
CA GLU A 62 16.89 4.18 1.70
C GLU A 62 17.58 5.21 2.62
N LEU A 63 17.29 5.13 3.93
CA LEU A 63 17.87 6.01 4.93
C LEU A 63 18.99 5.26 5.67
N ASP A 64 20.19 5.82 5.64
CA ASP A 64 21.30 5.38 6.49
C ASP A 64 21.26 6.16 7.81
N ILE A 65 21.02 5.45 8.91
CA ILE A 65 20.91 6.04 10.25
C ILE A 65 22.18 5.71 11.05
N ILE A 66 23.13 6.64 11.03
CA ILE A 66 24.41 6.51 11.74
C ILE A 66 24.25 6.94 13.20
N LEU A 67 24.60 6.04 14.12
CA LEU A 67 24.65 6.36 15.54
C LEU A 67 25.93 7.12 15.90
N ASN A 68 25.80 8.16 16.72
CA ASN A 68 26.94 8.93 17.24
C ASN A 68 27.71 8.20 18.37
N VAL A 69 27.41 6.93 18.62
CA VAL A 69 27.99 6.13 19.70
C VAL A 69 28.38 4.74 19.19
N GLU A 70 29.50 4.24 19.67
CA GLU A 70 29.98 2.88 19.36
C GLU A 70 29.45 1.84 20.35
N LYS A 71 29.51 0.56 19.97
CA LYS A 71 29.14 -0.54 20.87
C LYS A 71 30.08 -0.59 22.10
N PRO A 72 29.57 -0.98 23.28
CA PRO A 72 28.23 -1.49 23.55
C PRO A 72 27.19 -0.38 23.68
N TYR A 73 26.03 -0.58 23.03
CA TYR A 73 24.95 0.40 23.08
C TYR A 73 24.38 0.59 24.49
N PRO A 74 23.86 1.79 24.81
CA PRO A 74 23.31 2.08 26.13
C PRO A 74 22.24 1.08 26.58
N PRO A 75 22.24 0.64 27.85
CA PRO A 75 21.22 -0.28 28.39
C PRO A 75 19.79 0.23 28.22
N LEU A 76 19.60 1.55 28.12
CA LEU A 76 18.32 2.20 27.89
C LEU A 76 17.61 1.76 26.60
N LEU A 77 18.34 1.21 25.62
CA LEU A 77 17.78 0.64 24.40
C LEU A 77 17.28 -0.80 24.57
N ARG A 78 17.65 -1.48 25.67
CA ARG A 78 17.24 -2.86 25.99
C ARG A 78 16.06 -2.87 26.96
N ARG A 79 14.98 -2.16 26.63
CA ARG A 79 13.77 -2.18 27.47
C ARG A 79 12.95 -3.41 27.15
N PRO A 80 12.42 -4.13 28.17
CA PRO A 80 11.45 -5.17 27.92
C PRO A 80 10.19 -4.56 27.29
N VAL A 81 9.53 -5.34 26.44
CA VAL A 81 8.26 -4.93 25.84
C VAL A 81 7.22 -4.74 26.95
N TYR A 82 6.47 -3.65 26.90
CA TYR A 82 5.40 -3.41 27.85
C TYR A 82 4.28 -4.45 27.64
N PRO A 83 3.69 -5.02 28.71
CA PRO A 83 2.62 -6.00 28.57
C PRO A 83 1.38 -5.38 27.91
N ALA A 84 0.90 -6.00 26.83
CA ALA A 84 -0.36 -5.65 26.20
C ALA A 84 -1.51 -6.52 26.75
N SER A 85 -2.73 -5.98 26.80
CA SER A 85 -3.92 -6.77 27.14
C SER A 85 -4.22 -7.81 26.06
N PRO A 86 -4.90 -8.93 26.37
CA PRO A 86 -5.20 -9.97 25.38
C PRO A 86 -5.94 -9.41 24.14
N ARG A 87 -6.97 -8.58 24.38
CA ARG A 87 -7.73 -7.91 23.32
C ARG A 87 -6.86 -6.98 22.46
N ALA A 88 -5.96 -6.23 23.07
CA ALA A 88 -5.06 -5.36 22.32
C ALA A 88 -4.08 -6.17 21.48
N ARG A 89 -3.59 -7.30 22.01
CA ARG A 89 -2.67 -8.18 21.29
C ARG A 89 -3.31 -8.79 20.05
N GLU A 90 -4.55 -9.26 20.15
CA GLU A 90 -5.31 -9.81 19.01
C GLU A 90 -5.49 -8.76 17.90
N ALA A 91 -5.89 -7.54 18.27
CA ALA A 91 -6.05 -6.45 17.29
C ALA A 91 -4.72 -6.05 16.63
N LEU A 92 -3.64 -5.96 17.40
CA LEU A 92 -2.32 -5.64 16.88
C LEU A 92 -1.77 -6.74 15.96
N GLU A 93 -2.08 -8.01 16.23
CA GLU A 93 -1.60 -9.13 15.43
C GLU A 93 -2.11 -9.08 13.99
N VAL A 94 -3.34 -8.60 13.76
CA VAL A 94 -3.89 -8.41 12.42
C VAL A 94 -3.04 -7.40 11.64
N HIS A 95 -2.79 -6.23 12.20
CA HIS A 95 -2.02 -5.18 11.55
C HIS A 95 -0.55 -5.53 11.38
N ILE A 96 0.05 -6.23 12.35
CA ILE A 96 1.44 -6.69 12.21
C ILE A 96 1.57 -7.66 11.03
N LYS A 97 0.60 -8.56 10.83
CA LYS A 97 0.59 -9.48 9.67
C LYS A 97 0.47 -8.71 8.36
N GLU A 98 -0.46 -7.76 8.27
CA GLU A 98 -0.62 -6.90 7.09
C GLU A 98 0.69 -6.19 6.73
N LEU A 99 1.36 -5.58 7.73
CA LEU A 99 2.64 -4.90 7.51
C LEU A 99 3.78 -5.85 7.13
N MET A 100 3.75 -7.11 7.59
CA MET A 100 4.71 -8.13 7.15
C MET A 100 4.46 -8.57 5.72
N ASP A 101 3.19 -8.77 5.33
CA ASP A 101 2.81 -9.16 3.97
C ASP A 101 3.13 -8.06 2.95
N LEU A 102 2.98 -6.79 3.34
CA LEU A 102 3.40 -5.62 2.56
C LEU A 102 4.92 -5.42 2.51
N GLY A 103 5.71 -6.23 3.22
CA GLY A 103 7.17 -6.13 3.26
C GLY A 103 7.71 -4.93 4.04
N ILE A 104 6.86 -4.20 4.78
CA ILE A 104 7.25 -3.07 5.64
C ILE A 104 7.94 -3.57 6.90
N LEU A 105 7.42 -4.64 7.50
CA LEU A 105 8.02 -5.30 8.66
C LEU A 105 8.65 -6.63 8.27
N ARG A 106 9.81 -6.92 8.85
CA ARG A 106 10.44 -8.24 8.77
C ARG A 106 10.88 -8.73 10.14
N LYS A 107 10.91 -10.05 10.29
CA LYS A 107 11.46 -10.68 11.49
C LYS A 107 12.98 -10.57 11.47
N VAL A 108 13.55 -10.03 12.54
CA VAL A 108 15.01 -9.92 12.74
C VAL A 108 15.41 -10.88 13.87
N GLY A 109 16.47 -11.65 13.65
CA GLY A 109 17.01 -12.56 14.66
C GLY A 109 17.68 -11.82 15.82
N HIS A 110 17.69 -12.41 17.02
CA HIS A 110 18.33 -11.82 18.21
C HIS A 110 19.82 -11.45 18.01
N ASN A 111 20.50 -12.13 17.10
CA ASN A 111 21.93 -11.93 16.80
C ASN A 111 22.17 -11.39 15.39
N GLU A 112 21.11 -11.06 14.66
CA GLU A 112 21.25 -10.52 13.31
C GLU A 112 21.79 -9.10 13.39
N GLN A 113 22.91 -8.84 12.73
CA GLN A 113 23.41 -7.48 12.55
C GLN A 113 22.65 -6.92 11.35
N VAL A 114 21.80 -5.93 11.63
CA VAL A 114 21.17 -5.11 10.60
C VAL A 114 22.12 -3.94 10.40
N GLU A 115 22.64 -3.82 9.18
CA GLU A 115 23.42 -2.65 8.73
C GLU A 115 22.51 -1.44 8.55
#